data_AF-A0A3S9V9F9-F1
#
_entry.id   AF-A0A3S9V9F9-F1
#
_cell.length_a   1.000
_cell.length_b   1.000
_cell.length_c   1.000
_cell.angle_alpha   90.00
_cell.angle_beta   90.00
_cell.angle_gamma   90.00
#
_symmetry.space_group_name_H-M   'P 1'
#
loop_
_entity.id
_entity.type
_entity.pdbx_description
1 polymer ?
#
loop_
_entity_poly.entity_id
_entity_poly.type
_entity_poly.pdbx_seq_one_letter_code
_entity_poly.pdbx_strand_id
1 'polypeptide(L)'
;MVQSLSRPTEATLKRLFAMSGNRCAFPRCSTPLVEGDIMIGEVCHIRAASTGGPRFDPLQSPDERHGSANLILLCANHHTVIDDDLIAYPVDRLLAMKADHERGTRLLDDETVARAAAVFSVGQSGGITAHTVTVHNATFTAGQGAGVLALAELSRTLLAPELGRILAHQIHALDRAAANFVSVSCGREALADHWDIFRPRRPSLYPGASQVRDLPAEELALLAEFYSQLEDIEAMLGGWRQTGEPWDVNAWNVLMQKTGASVTAGVAASDRFCADRLYDPVAPVLGTLATRAEHSLSNMRQGLQAHIDRYQSGKGLSPLPRGPRYAPAGWDPAPDPVDVEGRLRAAWWDFLNARLPLRDLPVVVSLPRVLVHLTPKAAILDGATLDHVAVDGAREVLQLPGVVGRGQNTRVWWAHGASAGVGMALPETTWTSCVYRSGVVEWELNLGGRGSEGAPATVPLDLAEALIVDALDRGLAFLRTLGLNGPVLGTAVLYGMDLAQVVLTDRPGQRFAAQSFPCPAVLLPDVAAGAADHLKPIFDWLWLEAGAPLGSPNFAAGRWRGAHTQGPGNASAAPGRRRQPDVENT
;
A
#
# COMPACT_ATOMS: atom_id res chain seq x y z
N MET A 1 -18.50 48.80 5.91
CA MET A 1 -18.24 48.59 7.35
C MET A 1 -17.21 47.47 7.45
N VAL A 2 -15.97 47.78 7.84
CA VAL A 2 -14.96 46.75 8.13
C VAL A 2 -15.43 46.05 9.41
N GLN A 3 -15.80 44.78 9.32
CA GLN A 3 -16.19 44.00 10.49
C GLN A 3 -14.95 43.84 11.37
N SER A 4 -14.94 44.45 12.55
CA SER A 4 -13.88 44.26 13.53
C SER A 4 -13.89 42.80 14.00
N LEU A 5 -12.77 42.10 13.86
CA LEU A 5 -12.62 40.76 14.41
C LEU A 5 -12.78 40.82 15.94
N SER A 6 -13.60 39.95 16.51
CA SER A 6 -13.82 39.82 17.96
C SER A 6 -13.08 38.63 18.58
N ARG A 7 -12.45 37.80 17.74
CA ARG A 7 -11.66 36.62 18.10
C ARG A 7 -10.67 36.28 16.97
N PRO A 8 -9.60 35.50 17.26
CA PRO A 8 -8.69 35.01 16.22
C PRO A 8 -9.44 34.19 15.16
N THR A 9 -9.05 34.35 13.90
CA THR A 9 -9.64 33.57 12.80
C THR A 9 -9.19 32.11 12.87
N GLU A 10 -9.95 31.20 12.24
CA GLU A 10 -9.56 29.79 12.17
C GLU A 10 -8.20 29.59 11.48
N ALA A 11 -7.91 30.39 10.45
CA ALA A 11 -6.60 30.41 9.81
C ALA A 11 -5.48 30.84 10.77
N THR A 12 -5.73 31.85 11.61
CA THR A 12 -4.79 32.30 12.64
C THR A 12 -4.54 31.22 13.70
N LEU A 13 -5.59 30.53 14.15
CA LEU A 13 -5.47 29.44 15.12
C LEU A 13 -4.69 28.26 14.54
N LYS A 14 -5.02 27.82 13.32
CA LYS A 14 -4.29 26.76 12.60
C LYS A 14 -2.81 27.10 12.47
N ARG A 15 -2.49 28.37 12.15
CA ARG A 15 -1.10 28.86 12.07
C ARG A 15 -0.38 28.74 13.42
N LEU A 16 -0.99 29.20 14.51
CA LEU A 16 -0.36 29.14 15.85
C LEU A 16 -0.08 27.70 16.29
N PHE A 17 -1.05 26.80 16.10
CA PHE A 17 -0.87 25.39 16.46
C PHE A 17 0.19 24.72 15.58
N ALA A 18 0.19 24.97 14.27
CA ALA A 18 1.22 24.47 13.35
C ALA A 18 2.62 24.96 13.73
N MET A 19 2.75 26.23 14.12
CA MET A 19 4.04 26.82 14.49
C MET A 19 4.57 26.32 15.84
N SER A 20 3.69 25.88 16.74
CA SER A 20 4.05 25.42 18.09
C SER A 20 4.70 24.05 18.17
N GLY A 21 4.54 23.21 17.13
CA GLY A 21 5.03 21.82 17.15
C GLY A 21 4.45 20.99 18.31
N ASN A 22 3.22 21.29 18.75
CA ASN A 22 2.57 20.72 19.93
C ASN A 22 3.34 20.93 21.25
N ARG A 23 4.12 22.00 21.37
CA ARG A 23 4.89 22.33 22.57
C ARG A 23 4.50 23.70 23.09
N CYS A 24 4.42 23.82 24.41
CA CYS A 24 4.24 25.13 25.05
C CYS A 24 5.39 26.09 24.70
N ALA A 25 5.05 27.33 24.35
CA ALA A 25 6.03 28.37 24.02
C ALA A 25 6.84 28.88 25.22
N PHE A 26 6.52 28.43 26.45
CA PHE A 26 7.28 28.79 27.63
C PHE A 26 8.66 28.11 27.63
N PRO A 27 9.77 28.84 27.89
CA PRO A 27 11.10 28.27 27.85
C PRO A 27 11.26 27.03 28.73
N ARG A 28 11.85 25.96 28.16
CA ARG A 28 12.08 24.66 28.83
C ARG A 28 10.82 23.89 29.27
N CYS A 29 9.62 24.34 28.88
CA CYS A 29 8.41 23.56 29.06
C CYS A 29 8.32 22.44 28.02
N SER A 30 7.97 21.23 28.46
CA SER A 30 7.74 20.05 27.62
C SER A 30 6.27 19.61 27.60
N THR A 31 5.38 20.33 28.29
CA THR A 31 3.95 20.00 28.32
C THR A 31 3.35 20.06 26.92
N PRO A 32 2.66 19.01 26.47
CA PRO A 32 1.96 19.02 25.18
C PRO A 32 0.76 19.96 25.23
N LEU A 33 0.47 20.60 24.10
CA LEU A 33 -0.69 21.49 23.97
C LEU A 33 -1.95 20.73 23.50
N VAL A 34 -1.75 19.52 22.99
CA VAL A 34 -2.78 18.57 22.60
C VAL A 34 -2.31 17.18 23.05
N GLU A 35 -3.16 16.50 23.83
CA GLU A 35 -2.92 15.14 24.32
C GLU A 35 -4.18 14.30 24.05
N GLY A 36 -4.05 13.22 23.27
CA GLY A 36 -5.24 12.50 22.82
C GLY A 36 -6.12 13.40 21.94
N ASP A 37 -7.40 13.46 22.31
CA ASP A 37 -8.40 14.37 21.72
C ASP A 37 -8.59 15.66 22.53
N ILE A 38 -7.79 15.87 23.57
CA ILE A 38 -7.95 16.98 24.53
C ILE A 38 -6.99 18.11 24.16
N MET A 39 -7.54 19.31 23.95
CA MET A 39 -6.77 20.54 23.83
C MET A 39 -6.40 21.04 25.23
N ILE A 40 -5.10 21.03 25.55
CA ILE A 40 -4.52 21.51 26.82
C ILE A 40 -3.93 22.93 26.65
N GLY A 41 -3.61 23.31 25.41
CA GLY A 41 -3.03 24.59 25.05
C GLY A 41 -4.06 25.71 24.94
N GLU A 42 -3.69 26.88 25.46
CA GLU A 42 -4.47 28.11 25.46
C GLU A 42 -3.77 29.19 24.65
N VAL A 43 -4.58 29.95 23.89
CA VAL A 43 -4.12 31.07 23.08
C VAL A 43 -4.08 32.32 23.95
N CYS A 44 -2.88 32.78 24.28
CA CYS A 44 -2.69 33.99 25.07
C CYS A 44 -2.43 35.20 24.16
N HIS A 45 -2.98 36.35 24.53
CA HIS A 45 -2.69 37.62 23.89
C HIS A 45 -1.46 38.27 24.51
N ILE A 46 -0.46 38.58 23.68
CA ILE A 46 0.76 39.29 24.10
C ILE A 46 0.41 40.72 24.54
N ARG A 47 -0.39 41.43 23.74
CA ARG A 47 -1.09 42.67 24.13
C ARG A 47 -2.57 42.37 24.32
N ALA A 48 -3.16 42.72 25.47
CA ALA A 48 -4.51 42.30 25.84
C ALA A 48 -5.58 42.62 24.79
N ALA A 49 -6.52 41.68 24.64
CA ALA A 49 -7.68 41.84 23.79
C ALA A 49 -8.67 42.91 24.30
N SER A 50 -8.88 43.00 25.62
CA SER A 50 -9.86 43.89 26.24
C SER A 50 -9.28 45.25 26.62
N THR A 51 -10.06 46.31 26.37
CA THR A 51 -9.75 47.67 26.85
C THR A 51 -9.61 47.68 28.37
N GLY A 52 -8.45 48.10 28.87
CA GLY A 52 -8.11 48.09 30.30
C GLY A 52 -7.48 46.77 30.81
N GLY A 53 -7.29 45.78 29.94
CA GLY A 53 -6.59 44.54 30.28
C GLY A 53 -5.06 44.71 30.37
N PRO A 54 -4.35 43.72 30.93
CA PRO A 54 -2.90 43.76 31.05
C PRO A 54 -2.19 43.93 29.70
N ARG A 55 -1.26 44.89 29.60
CA ARG A 55 -0.52 45.17 28.35
C ARG A 55 -1.41 45.64 27.19
N PHE A 56 -2.63 46.16 27.45
CA PHE A 56 -3.51 46.71 26.41
C PHE A 56 -2.85 47.90 25.71
N ASP A 57 -2.82 47.84 24.39
CA ASP A 57 -2.35 48.94 23.54
C ASP A 57 -3.55 49.58 22.82
N PRO A 58 -3.87 50.86 23.11
CA PRO A 58 -4.97 51.57 22.46
C PRO A 58 -4.71 51.86 20.98
N LEU A 59 -3.46 51.80 20.52
CA LEU A 59 -3.08 52.07 19.13
C LEU A 59 -3.15 50.80 18.25
N GLN A 60 -3.31 49.61 18.84
CA GLN A 60 -3.39 48.35 18.11
C GLN A 60 -4.78 48.12 17.51
N SER A 61 -4.83 47.89 16.19
CA SER A 61 -6.08 47.62 15.47
C SER A 61 -6.70 46.26 15.87
N PRO A 62 -8.01 46.05 15.65
CA PRO A 62 -8.67 44.76 15.93
C PRO A 62 -8.04 43.57 15.19
N ASP A 63 -7.59 43.77 13.95
CA ASP A 63 -6.99 42.72 13.13
C ASP A 63 -5.60 42.34 13.63
N GLU A 64 -4.79 43.33 14.03
CA GLU A 64 -3.48 43.08 14.66
C GLU A 64 -3.63 42.44 16.05
N ARG A 65 -4.67 42.81 16.79
CA ARG A 65 -4.95 42.33 18.14
C ARG A 65 -5.25 40.83 18.16
N HIS A 66 -5.99 40.34 17.17
CA HIS A 66 -6.31 38.93 17.00
C HIS A 66 -5.41 38.22 15.98
N GLY A 67 -4.41 38.91 15.43
CA GLY A 67 -3.46 38.37 14.49
C GLY A 67 -2.39 37.52 15.16
N SER A 68 -1.82 36.56 14.43
CA SER A 68 -0.82 35.61 14.96
C SER A 68 0.43 36.27 15.53
N ALA A 69 0.77 37.49 15.10
CA ALA A 69 1.90 38.25 15.63
C ALA A 69 1.70 38.66 17.09
N ASN A 70 0.45 38.82 17.54
CA ASN A 70 0.09 39.22 18.90
C ASN A 70 -0.35 38.04 19.78
N LEU A 71 -0.25 36.81 19.29
CA LEU A 71 -0.75 35.62 19.98
C LEU A 71 0.40 34.64 20.25
N ILE A 72 0.42 34.06 21.45
CA ILE A 72 1.39 33.03 21.86
C ILE A 72 0.62 31.84 22.44
N LEU A 73 1.08 30.62 22.12
CA LEU A 73 0.39 29.39 22.53
C LEU A 73 1.10 28.73 23.71
N LEU A 74 0.39 28.57 24.83
CA LEU A 74 0.94 28.11 26.12
C LEU A 74 0.05 27.03 26.73
N CYS A 75 0.57 26.19 27.62
CA CYS A 75 -0.30 25.32 28.43
C CYS A 75 -0.99 26.15 29.53
N ALA A 76 -2.14 25.69 30.02
CA ALA A 76 -2.94 26.39 31.04
C ALA A 76 -2.10 26.93 32.22
N ASN A 77 -1.19 26.12 32.78
CA ASN A 77 -0.32 26.54 33.88
C ASN A 77 0.55 27.76 33.55
N HIS A 78 1.16 27.78 32.36
CA HIS A 78 2.02 28.90 31.96
C HIS A 78 1.22 30.09 31.43
N HIS A 79 0.01 29.86 30.91
CA HIS A 79 -0.93 30.94 30.60
C HIS A 79 -1.26 31.73 31.87
N THR A 80 -1.62 31.05 32.96
CA THR A 80 -1.87 31.70 34.27
C THR A 80 -0.64 32.46 34.78
N VAL A 81 0.56 31.85 34.72
CA VAL A 81 1.81 32.50 35.19
C VAL A 81 2.11 33.82 34.49
N ILE A 82 1.90 33.92 33.18
CA ILE A 82 2.23 35.14 32.42
C ILE A 82 1.16 36.23 32.53
N ASP A 83 -0.05 35.86 32.93
CA ASP A 83 -1.16 36.79 33.20
C ASP A 83 -1.06 37.37 34.61
N ASP A 84 -0.60 36.58 35.59
CA ASP A 84 -0.46 37.01 36.99
C ASP A 84 0.80 37.87 37.25
N ASP A 85 1.90 37.67 36.52
CA ASP A 85 3.16 38.40 36.73
C ASP A 85 3.53 39.31 35.55
N LEU A 86 2.85 40.45 35.47
CA LEU A 86 3.02 41.43 34.39
C LEU A 86 4.39 42.12 34.38
N ILE A 87 5.07 42.16 35.54
CA ILE A 87 6.40 42.77 35.67
C ILE A 87 7.46 41.82 35.11
N ALA A 88 7.35 40.52 35.41
CA ALA A 88 8.28 39.52 34.88
C ALA A 88 8.04 39.23 33.40
N TYR A 89 6.82 39.38 32.90
CA TYR A 89 6.44 39.09 31.50
C TYR A 89 5.92 40.33 30.75
N PRO A 90 6.78 41.35 30.51
CA PRO A 90 6.43 42.46 29.64
C PRO A 90 6.32 42.00 28.18
N VAL A 91 5.67 42.82 27.34
CA VAL A 91 5.40 42.54 25.92
C VAL A 91 6.65 42.08 25.17
N ASP A 92 7.77 42.78 25.34
CA ASP A 92 9.02 42.47 24.64
C ASP A 92 9.56 41.07 24.97
N ARG A 93 9.39 40.64 26.23
CA ARG A 93 9.81 39.31 26.66
C ARG A 93 8.94 38.23 26.05
N LEU A 94 7.63 38.44 25.97
CA LEU A 94 6.70 37.49 25.34
C LEU A 94 6.93 37.38 23.83
N LEU A 95 7.23 38.50 23.15
CA LEU A 95 7.62 38.49 21.74
C LEU A 95 8.91 37.72 21.52
N ALA A 96 9.91 37.91 22.38
CA ALA A 96 11.15 37.14 22.33
C ALA A 96 10.91 35.65 22.57
N MET A 97 10.10 35.28 23.57
CA MET A 97 9.71 33.89 23.85
C MET A 97 9.02 33.24 22.65
N LYS A 98 8.06 33.93 22.03
CA LYS A 98 7.40 33.47 20.81
C LYS A 98 8.41 33.27 19.67
N ALA A 99 9.24 34.28 19.40
CA ALA A 99 10.23 34.22 18.33
C ALA A 99 11.25 33.09 18.54
N ASP A 100 11.69 32.86 19.78
CA ASP A 100 12.60 31.78 20.15
C ASP A 100 11.96 30.40 19.94
N HIS A 101 10.69 30.27 20.33
CA HIS A 101 9.92 29.05 20.17
C HIS A 101 9.66 28.72 18.68
N GLU A 102 9.35 29.75 17.89
CA GLU A 102 9.03 29.62 16.47
C GLU A 102 10.28 29.55 15.58
N ARG A 103 11.47 29.84 16.10
CA ARG A 103 12.74 29.86 15.34
C ARG A 103 13.10 28.53 14.69
N GLY A 104 12.59 27.42 15.21
CA GLY A 104 12.78 26.07 14.68
C GLY A 104 11.74 25.65 13.63
N THR A 105 10.71 26.46 13.39
CA THR A 105 9.58 26.15 12.51
C THR A 105 9.56 27.13 11.33
N ARG A 106 9.64 26.66 10.09
CA ARG A 106 9.74 27.51 8.89
C ARG A 106 8.56 28.50 8.85
N LEU A 107 8.86 29.80 8.87
CA LEU A 107 7.86 30.87 8.76
C LEU A 107 7.17 30.78 7.40
N LEU A 108 5.89 30.39 7.40
CA LEU A 108 5.03 30.55 6.24
C LEU A 108 4.63 32.03 6.17
N ASP A 109 4.86 32.66 5.01
CA ASP A 109 4.44 34.04 4.76
C ASP A 109 2.92 34.15 4.64
N ASP A 110 2.41 35.36 4.90
CA ASP A 110 0.98 35.63 4.97
C ASP A 110 0.30 35.45 3.59
N GLU A 111 1.05 35.55 2.49
CA GLU A 111 0.58 35.34 1.13
C GLU A 111 0.33 33.85 0.82
N THR A 112 1.23 32.97 1.26
CA THR A 112 1.07 31.52 1.15
C THR A 112 -0.09 31.02 2.00
N VAL A 113 -0.30 31.62 3.18
CA VAL A 113 -1.45 31.32 4.05
C VAL A 113 -2.77 31.81 3.43
N ALA A 114 -2.80 33.01 2.84
CA ALA A 114 -3.98 33.53 2.16
C ALA A 114 -4.35 32.69 0.92
N ARG A 115 -3.36 32.22 0.15
CA ARG A 115 -3.58 31.31 -0.98
C ARG A 115 -4.12 29.95 -0.54
N ALA A 116 -3.61 29.39 0.56
CA ALA A 116 -4.16 28.16 1.13
C ALA A 116 -5.61 28.36 1.59
N ALA A 117 -5.92 29.48 2.25
CA ALA A 117 -7.29 29.79 2.72
C ALA A 117 -8.30 29.96 1.57
N ALA A 118 -7.90 30.53 0.43
CA ALA A 118 -8.74 30.68 -0.75
C ALA A 118 -9.12 29.32 -1.38
N VAL A 119 -8.22 28.33 -1.31
CA VAL A 119 -8.47 26.96 -1.78
C VAL A 119 -9.48 26.23 -0.88
N PHE A 120 -9.49 26.52 0.43
CA PHE A 120 -10.44 25.92 1.39
C PHE A 120 -11.85 26.54 1.38
N SER A 121 -12.08 27.63 0.64
CA SER A 121 -13.34 28.40 0.70
C SER A 121 -14.39 27.99 -0.35
N VAL A 122 -14.07 27.08 -1.28
CA VAL A 122 -15.05 26.57 -2.25
C VAL A 122 -15.66 25.29 -1.70
N GLY A 123 -16.79 25.40 -1.02
CA GLY A 123 -17.69 24.24 -0.79
C GLY A 123 -18.15 23.94 0.63
N GLN A 124 -18.06 24.85 1.61
CA GLN A 124 -18.62 24.58 2.95
C GLN A 124 -19.99 25.23 3.13
N SER A 125 -21.05 24.46 2.85
CA SER A 125 -22.34 24.61 3.53
C SER A 125 -22.52 23.45 4.52
N GLY A 126 -22.16 23.69 5.79
CA GLY A 126 -22.37 22.74 6.88
C GLY A 126 -21.23 22.76 7.88
N GLY A 127 -21.47 23.36 9.05
CA GLY A 127 -20.47 23.54 10.10
C GLY A 127 -19.86 22.21 10.57
N ILE A 128 -18.53 22.16 10.62
CA ILE A 128 -17.79 21.03 11.16
C ILE A 128 -17.72 21.17 12.67
N THR A 129 -18.28 20.19 13.38
CA THR A 129 -17.97 19.94 14.80
C THR A 129 -16.73 19.04 14.84
N ALA A 130 -15.76 19.42 15.68
CA ALA A 130 -14.43 18.82 15.74
C ALA A 130 -14.44 17.34 16.16
N HIS A 131 -13.69 16.50 15.43
CA HIS A 131 -13.10 15.28 15.97
C HIS A 131 -11.66 15.12 15.47
N THR A 132 -10.76 14.90 16.43
CA THR A 132 -9.29 14.94 16.38
C THR A 132 -8.68 13.62 15.91
N VAL A 133 -7.45 13.68 15.36
CA VAL A 133 -6.59 12.51 15.07
C VAL A 133 -5.33 12.64 15.93
N THR A 134 -5.02 11.63 16.74
CA THR A 134 -3.90 11.61 17.68
C THR A 134 -2.60 11.05 17.06
N VAL A 135 -1.44 11.60 17.47
CA VAL A 135 -0.09 11.13 17.10
C VAL A 135 0.75 10.88 18.36
N HIS A 136 1.31 9.67 18.51
CA HIS A 136 2.33 9.35 19.52
C HIS A 136 3.75 9.69 19.04
N ASN A 137 4.54 10.33 19.92
CA ASN A 137 5.95 10.68 19.74
C ASN A 137 6.88 9.63 20.36
N ALA A 138 8.01 9.37 19.71
CA ALA A 138 9.22 8.81 20.32
C ALA A 138 10.42 9.69 19.95
N THR A 139 11.17 10.12 20.96
CA THR A 139 12.33 11.03 20.89
C THR A 139 13.62 10.24 20.59
N PHE A 140 14.42 10.67 19.63
CA PHE A 140 15.85 10.32 19.53
C PHE A 140 16.71 11.59 19.42
N THR A 141 17.78 11.63 20.23
CA THR A 141 18.70 12.76 20.36
C THR A 141 19.70 12.85 19.19
N ALA A 142 19.66 14.01 18.53
CA ALA A 142 20.72 14.74 17.83
C ALA A 142 21.94 13.97 17.26
N GLY A 143 21.86 13.70 15.95
CA GLY A 143 22.96 13.77 14.98
C GLY A 143 22.41 14.43 13.70
N GLN A 144 22.98 15.55 13.28
CA GLN A 144 22.34 16.59 12.46
C GLN A 144 22.24 16.28 10.94
N GLY A 145 21.12 16.69 10.32
CA GLY A 145 20.95 16.99 8.89
C GLY A 145 20.83 15.82 7.91
N ALA A 146 21.77 14.87 7.95
CA ALA A 146 21.80 13.74 7.03
C ALA A 146 20.64 12.75 7.27
N GLY A 147 20.20 12.61 8.53
CA GLY A 147 19.15 11.67 8.91
C GLY A 147 17.75 12.06 8.41
N VAL A 148 17.38 13.34 8.43
CA VAL A 148 16.04 13.79 8.00
C VAL A 148 15.91 13.76 6.47
N LEU A 149 16.96 14.13 5.74
CA LEU A 149 17.00 13.98 4.28
C LEU A 149 16.98 12.51 3.86
N ALA A 150 17.68 11.63 4.60
CA ALA A 150 17.64 10.18 4.37
C ALA A 150 16.26 9.56 4.71
N LEU A 151 15.58 10.07 5.75
CA LEU A 151 14.23 9.62 6.12
C LEU A 151 13.19 10.07 5.09
N ALA A 152 13.24 11.32 4.62
CA ALA A 152 12.36 11.79 3.55
C ALA A 152 12.58 10.99 2.25
N GLU A 153 13.83 10.69 1.89
CA GLU A 153 14.17 9.86 0.73
C GLU A 153 13.66 8.42 0.87
N LEU A 154 13.80 7.85 2.08
CA LEU A 154 13.25 6.54 2.42
C LEU A 154 11.72 6.54 2.35
N SER A 155 11.07 7.59 2.85
CA SER A 155 9.61 7.76 2.79
C SER A 155 9.11 7.87 1.35
N ARG A 156 9.82 8.61 0.48
CA ARG A 156 9.52 8.65 -0.96
C ARG A 156 9.60 7.26 -1.59
N THR A 157 10.69 6.53 -1.30
CA THR A 157 10.91 5.16 -1.79
C THR A 157 9.80 4.20 -1.34
N LEU A 158 9.29 4.36 -0.12
CA LEU A 158 8.22 3.51 0.43
C LEU A 158 6.83 3.85 -0.13
N LEU A 159 6.57 5.11 -0.46
CA LEU A 159 5.28 5.56 -1.01
C LEU A 159 5.17 5.38 -2.52
N ALA A 160 6.30 5.42 -3.25
CA ALA A 160 6.34 5.32 -4.71
C ALA A 160 5.57 4.12 -5.29
N PRO A 161 5.64 2.89 -4.73
CA PRO A 161 4.92 1.73 -5.28
C PRO A 161 3.40 1.80 -5.10
N GLU A 162 2.91 2.35 -3.99
CA GLU A 162 1.48 2.56 -3.76
C GLU A 162 0.96 3.66 -4.70
N LEU A 163 1.67 4.78 -4.75
CA LEU A 163 1.33 5.91 -5.62
C LEU A 163 1.29 5.50 -7.09
N GLY A 164 2.30 4.76 -7.55
CA GLY A 164 2.36 4.24 -8.92
C GLY A 164 1.20 3.29 -9.26
N ARG A 165 0.80 2.40 -8.34
CA ARG A 165 -0.35 1.49 -8.54
C ARG A 165 -1.67 2.22 -8.61
N ILE A 166 -1.89 3.18 -7.71
CA ILE A 166 -3.12 3.96 -7.68
C ILE A 166 -3.21 4.81 -8.95
N LEU A 167 -2.11 5.46 -9.37
CA LEU A 167 -2.06 6.21 -10.63
C LEU A 167 -2.31 5.30 -11.85
N ALA A 168 -1.68 4.13 -11.93
CA ALA A 168 -1.91 3.18 -13.02
C ALA A 168 -3.39 2.76 -13.13
N HIS A 169 -4.05 2.53 -11.99
CA HIS A 169 -5.47 2.25 -11.93
C HIS A 169 -6.31 3.44 -12.40
N GLN A 170 -5.97 4.66 -12.00
CA GLN A 170 -6.66 5.87 -12.47
C GLN A 170 -6.47 6.12 -13.97
N ILE A 171 -5.29 5.84 -14.52
CA ILE A 171 -5.03 5.90 -15.97
C ILE A 171 -5.92 4.90 -16.71
N HIS A 172 -6.01 3.66 -16.23
CA HIS A 172 -6.88 2.65 -16.82
C HIS A 172 -8.36 3.05 -16.74
N ALA A 173 -8.81 3.53 -15.57
CA ALA A 173 -10.17 4.03 -15.38
C ALA A 173 -10.48 5.20 -16.32
N LEU A 174 -9.52 6.10 -16.56
CA LEU A 174 -9.65 7.21 -17.50
C LEU A 174 -9.79 6.71 -18.95
N ASP A 175 -8.97 5.75 -19.37
CA ASP A 175 -9.05 5.15 -20.70
C ASP A 175 -10.44 4.55 -20.95
N ARG A 176 -10.99 3.82 -19.96
CA ARG A 176 -12.33 3.23 -20.05
C ARG A 176 -13.43 4.29 -20.00
N ALA A 177 -13.32 5.30 -19.13
CA ALA A 177 -14.32 6.36 -19.02
C ALA A 177 -14.39 7.20 -20.31
N ALA A 178 -13.23 7.52 -20.90
CA ALA A 178 -13.15 8.22 -22.18
C ALA A 178 -13.73 7.38 -23.32
N ALA A 179 -13.45 6.07 -23.37
CA ALA A 179 -14.01 5.19 -24.39
C ALA A 179 -15.55 5.08 -24.29
N ASN A 180 -16.09 4.94 -23.08
CA ASN A 180 -17.53 4.94 -22.83
C ASN A 180 -18.18 6.28 -23.17
N PHE A 181 -17.57 7.39 -22.74
CA PHE A 181 -18.02 8.73 -23.10
C PHE A 181 -18.09 8.90 -24.61
N VAL A 182 -17.03 8.54 -25.35
CA VAL A 182 -17.01 8.64 -26.81
C VAL A 182 -18.10 7.77 -27.45
N SER A 183 -18.31 6.55 -26.96
CA SER A 183 -19.35 5.65 -27.48
C SER A 183 -20.74 6.26 -27.34
N VAL A 184 -21.11 6.67 -26.11
CA VAL A 184 -22.42 7.25 -25.80
C VAL A 184 -22.60 8.61 -26.48
N SER A 185 -21.53 9.41 -26.55
CA SER A 185 -21.45 10.68 -27.28
C SER A 185 -21.60 10.54 -28.80
N CYS A 186 -21.46 9.33 -29.34
CA CYS A 186 -21.75 9.01 -30.75
C CYS A 186 -23.15 8.39 -30.94
N GLY A 187 -23.98 8.32 -29.90
CA GLY A 187 -25.29 7.70 -29.97
C GLY A 187 -25.28 6.17 -29.89
N ARG A 188 -24.17 5.57 -29.44
CA ARG A 188 -24.02 4.12 -29.24
C ARG A 188 -24.21 3.76 -27.77
N GLU A 189 -24.40 2.48 -27.48
CA GLU A 189 -24.41 1.99 -26.10
C GLU A 189 -23.02 2.12 -25.46
N ALA A 190 -22.99 2.21 -24.13
CA ALA A 190 -21.76 2.11 -23.36
C ALA A 190 -21.09 0.74 -23.61
N LEU A 191 -19.76 0.71 -23.52
CA LEU A 191 -19.02 -0.54 -23.48
C LEU A 191 -19.43 -1.24 -22.17
N ALA A 192 -19.66 -2.56 -22.21
CA ALA A 192 -20.17 -3.36 -21.08
C ALA A 192 -19.13 -3.51 -19.93
N ASP A 193 -18.59 -2.40 -19.46
CA ASP A 193 -17.59 -2.30 -18.41
C ASP A 193 -18.26 -2.40 -17.04
N HIS A 194 -17.64 -3.17 -16.15
CA HIS A 194 -18.10 -3.29 -14.77
C HIS A 194 -17.76 -2.02 -13.98
N TRP A 195 -18.67 -1.57 -13.11
CA TRP A 195 -18.51 -0.33 -12.35
C TRP A 195 -17.29 -0.35 -11.40
N ASP A 196 -16.86 -1.53 -10.95
CA ASP A 196 -15.66 -1.70 -10.12
C ASP A 196 -14.38 -1.19 -10.79
N ILE A 197 -14.33 -1.17 -12.12
CA ILE A 197 -13.18 -0.67 -12.88
C ILE A 197 -12.93 0.82 -12.56
N PHE A 198 -13.99 1.58 -12.28
CA PHE A 198 -13.92 3.01 -11.98
C PHE A 198 -13.75 3.31 -10.50
N ARG A 199 -13.89 2.31 -9.62
CA ARG A 199 -13.75 2.50 -8.18
C ARG A 199 -12.27 2.78 -7.85
N PRO A 200 -11.93 3.92 -7.22
CA PRO A 200 -10.56 4.20 -6.83
C PRO A 200 -10.05 3.21 -5.78
N ARG A 201 -8.76 2.87 -5.86
CA ARG A 201 -8.08 2.12 -4.80
C ARG A 201 -7.71 3.07 -3.68
N ARG A 202 -8.02 2.68 -2.44
CA ARG A 202 -7.70 3.49 -1.26
C ARG A 202 -6.20 3.41 -0.94
N PRO A 203 -5.58 4.53 -0.56
CA PRO A 203 -4.22 4.49 -0.04
C PRO A 203 -4.18 3.68 1.26
N SER A 204 -3.10 2.93 1.44
CA SER A 204 -2.86 2.12 2.64
C SER A 204 -1.89 2.81 3.60
N LEU A 205 -1.00 3.66 3.06
CA LEU A 205 0.01 4.37 3.82
C LEU A 205 -0.42 5.80 4.19
N TYR A 206 -1.19 6.48 3.33
CA TYR A 206 -1.66 7.82 3.62
C TYR A 206 -3.04 7.83 4.29
N PRO A 207 -3.31 8.73 5.27
CA PRO A 207 -2.38 9.67 5.90
C PRO A 207 -1.64 9.08 7.12
N GLY A 208 -1.97 7.84 7.50
CA GLY A 208 -1.71 7.31 8.84
C GLY A 208 -0.32 6.71 9.08
N ALA A 209 0.42 6.34 8.04
CA ALA A 209 1.71 5.68 8.18
C ALA A 209 2.79 6.66 8.68
N SER A 210 3.72 6.18 9.52
CA SER A 210 4.79 7.01 10.07
C SER A 210 5.67 7.62 8.98
N GLN A 211 5.87 6.89 7.87
CA GLN A 211 6.62 7.31 6.68
C GLN A 211 6.06 8.61 6.08
N VAL A 212 4.74 8.82 6.16
CA VAL A 212 4.09 10.04 5.65
C VAL A 212 4.46 11.25 6.51
N ARG A 213 4.71 11.05 7.81
CA ARG A 213 5.04 12.15 8.75
C ARG A 213 6.42 12.76 8.52
N ASP A 214 7.33 12.00 7.92
CA ASP A 214 8.70 12.41 7.66
C ASP A 214 8.86 13.15 6.32
N LEU A 215 7.76 13.30 5.56
CA LEU A 215 7.76 14.03 4.29
C LEU A 215 7.71 15.56 4.49
N PRO A 216 8.37 16.33 3.61
CA PRO A 216 8.17 17.77 3.50
C PRO A 216 6.71 18.15 3.25
N ALA A 217 6.28 19.31 3.77
CA ALA A 217 4.90 19.79 3.63
C ALA A 217 4.44 19.94 2.17
N GLU A 218 5.34 20.32 1.26
CA GLU A 218 5.07 20.41 -0.18
C GLU A 218 4.72 19.03 -0.80
N GLU A 219 5.33 17.96 -0.31
CA GLU A 219 5.11 16.59 -0.79
C GLU A 219 3.82 16.01 -0.20
N LEU A 220 3.54 16.34 1.06
CA LEU A 220 2.25 16.04 1.70
C LEU A 220 1.08 16.71 0.98
N ALA A 221 1.27 17.94 0.50
CA ALA A 221 0.25 18.64 -0.27
C ALA A 221 -0.06 17.92 -1.60
N LEU A 222 0.97 17.44 -2.31
CA LEU A 222 0.78 16.64 -3.53
C LEU A 222 0.01 15.34 -3.27
N LEU A 223 0.33 14.63 -2.18
CA LEU A 223 -0.40 13.42 -1.79
C LEU A 223 -1.84 13.73 -1.37
N ALA A 224 -2.04 14.80 -0.59
CA ALA A 224 -3.38 15.23 -0.17
C ALA A 224 -4.26 15.59 -1.37
N GLU A 225 -3.71 16.33 -2.32
CA GLU A 225 -4.42 16.70 -3.56
C GLU A 225 -4.80 15.45 -4.34
N PHE A 226 -3.86 14.54 -4.61
CA PHE A 226 -4.16 13.32 -5.34
C PHE A 226 -5.20 12.44 -4.65
N TYR A 227 -5.04 12.17 -3.35
CA TYR A 227 -5.93 11.26 -2.63
C TYR A 227 -7.32 11.86 -2.39
N SER A 228 -7.44 13.18 -2.24
CA SER A 228 -8.76 13.82 -2.19
C SER A 228 -9.56 13.61 -3.47
N GLN A 229 -8.91 13.61 -4.65
CA GLN A 229 -9.58 13.30 -5.92
C GLN A 229 -10.14 11.87 -5.93
N LEU A 230 -9.46 10.91 -5.29
CA LEU A 230 -9.95 9.53 -5.20
C LEU A 230 -11.17 9.43 -4.28
N GLU A 231 -11.15 10.12 -3.14
CA GLU A 231 -12.29 10.17 -2.21
C GLU A 231 -13.52 10.78 -2.88
N ASP A 232 -13.34 11.87 -3.64
CA ASP A 232 -14.41 12.52 -4.40
C ASP A 232 -15.05 11.59 -5.44
N ILE A 233 -14.23 10.81 -6.16
CA ILE A 233 -14.71 9.84 -7.14
C ILE A 233 -15.45 8.70 -6.43
N GLU A 234 -14.91 8.16 -5.34
CA GLU A 234 -15.57 7.06 -4.59
C GLU A 234 -16.91 7.52 -4.01
N ALA A 235 -16.98 8.71 -3.43
CA ALA A 235 -18.20 9.29 -2.89
C ALA A 235 -19.27 9.50 -3.98
N MET A 236 -18.88 10.03 -5.14
CA MET A 236 -19.77 10.23 -6.28
C MET A 236 -20.34 8.90 -6.80
N LEU A 237 -19.47 7.91 -7.05
CA LEU A 237 -19.89 6.58 -7.53
C LEU A 237 -20.81 5.88 -6.51
N GLY A 238 -20.51 6.03 -5.22
CA GLY A 238 -21.36 5.55 -4.13
C GLY A 238 -22.76 6.19 -4.15
N GLY A 239 -22.84 7.49 -4.42
CA GLY A 239 -24.09 8.22 -4.60
C GLY A 239 -24.90 7.72 -5.80
N TRP A 240 -24.27 7.62 -6.97
CA TRP A 240 -24.91 7.13 -8.20
C TRP A 240 -25.47 5.72 -8.05
N ARG A 241 -24.76 4.86 -7.33
CA ARG A 241 -25.22 3.50 -7.01
C ARG A 241 -26.51 3.51 -6.17
N GLN A 242 -26.63 4.44 -5.22
CA GLN A 242 -27.81 4.54 -4.35
C GLN A 242 -29.01 5.13 -5.09
N THR A 243 -28.79 6.10 -5.99
CA THR A 243 -29.85 6.79 -6.72
C THR A 243 -30.28 6.05 -7.99
N GLY A 244 -29.51 5.07 -8.45
CA GLY A 244 -29.77 4.35 -9.69
C GLY A 244 -29.65 5.26 -10.92
N GLU A 245 -28.75 6.25 -10.86
CA GLU A 245 -28.58 7.23 -11.94
C GLU A 245 -28.20 6.54 -13.27
N PRO A 246 -28.86 6.90 -14.38
CA PRO A 246 -28.54 6.34 -15.68
C PRO A 246 -27.16 6.82 -16.15
N TRP A 247 -26.35 5.89 -16.67
CA TRP A 247 -25.03 6.13 -17.26
C TRP A 247 -25.14 6.81 -18.64
N ASP A 248 -25.73 8.00 -18.66
CA ASP A 248 -25.87 8.81 -19.87
C ASP A 248 -24.57 9.55 -20.23
N VAL A 249 -24.61 10.30 -21.33
CA VAL A 249 -23.43 11.04 -21.82
C VAL A 249 -22.89 12.03 -20.80
N ASN A 250 -23.73 12.60 -19.93
CA ASN A 250 -23.32 13.56 -18.91
C ASN A 250 -22.67 12.84 -17.73
N ALA A 251 -23.22 11.71 -17.29
CA ALA A 251 -22.60 10.87 -16.27
C ALA A 251 -21.20 10.41 -16.70
N TRP A 252 -21.06 9.91 -17.94
CA TRP A 252 -19.75 9.53 -18.47
C TRP A 252 -18.79 10.72 -18.61
N ASN A 253 -19.28 11.90 -19.01
CA ASN A 253 -18.46 13.10 -19.05
C ASN A 253 -17.96 13.49 -17.65
N VAL A 254 -18.83 13.51 -16.64
CA VAL A 254 -18.48 13.86 -15.25
C VAL A 254 -17.44 12.88 -14.70
N LEU A 255 -17.64 11.58 -14.90
CA LEU A 255 -16.70 10.56 -14.45
C LEU A 255 -15.35 10.73 -15.16
N MET A 256 -15.35 10.85 -16.50
CA MET A 256 -14.13 11.06 -17.28
C MET A 256 -13.35 12.29 -16.82
N GLN A 257 -14.02 13.42 -16.58
CA GLN A 257 -13.38 14.67 -16.10
C GLN A 257 -12.78 14.52 -14.70
N LYS A 258 -13.53 13.91 -13.76
CA LYS A 258 -13.04 13.68 -12.39
C LYS A 258 -11.86 12.70 -12.37
N THR A 259 -11.94 11.61 -13.13
CA THR A 259 -10.81 10.69 -13.28
C THR A 259 -9.62 11.37 -13.96
N GLY A 260 -9.84 12.26 -14.93
CA GLY A 260 -8.78 13.08 -15.55
C GLY A 260 -8.09 14.04 -14.58
N ALA A 261 -8.85 14.69 -13.71
CA ALA A 261 -8.31 15.52 -12.62
C ALA A 261 -7.49 14.69 -11.64
N SER A 262 -7.98 13.50 -11.25
CA SER A 262 -7.25 12.54 -10.42
C SER A 262 -5.93 12.10 -11.07
N VAL A 263 -5.94 11.73 -12.36
CA VAL A 263 -4.71 11.39 -13.10
C VAL A 263 -3.72 12.56 -13.13
N THR A 264 -4.21 13.79 -13.31
CA THR A 264 -3.36 15.00 -13.32
C THR A 264 -2.68 15.23 -11.97
N ALA A 265 -3.44 15.17 -10.87
CA ALA A 265 -2.90 15.27 -9.51
C ALA A 265 -1.93 14.12 -9.19
N GLY A 266 -2.25 12.90 -9.65
CA GLY A 266 -1.41 11.72 -9.48
C GLY A 266 -0.10 11.81 -10.25
N VAL A 267 -0.06 12.44 -11.44
CA VAL A 267 1.19 12.73 -12.16
C VAL A 267 2.05 13.73 -11.39
N ALA A 268 1.47 14.81 -10.86
CA ALA A 268 2.21 15.79 -10.06
C ALA A 268 2.83 15.17 -8.80
N ALA A 269 2.09 14.29 -8.12
CA ALA A 269 2.63 13.48 -7.03
C ALA A 269 3.69 12.49 -7.55
N SER A 270 3.42 11.74 -8.62
CA SER A 270 4.35 10.74 -9.13
C SER A 270 5.68 11.33 -9.62
N ASP A 271 5.69 12.54 -10.18
CA ASP A 271 6.91 13.22 -10.60
C ASP A 271 7.83 13.54 -9.44
N ARG A 272 7.26 13.77 -8.24
CA ARG A 272 8.02 14.07 -7.04
C ARG A 272 8.50 12.82 -6.30
N PHE A 273 7.69 11.76 -6.28
CA PHE A 273 7.95 10.57 -5.47
C PHE A 273 8.58 9.41 -6.27
N CYS A 274 8.43 9.40 -7.59
CA CYS A 274 8.87 8.33 -8.48
C CYS A 274 9.84 8.86 -9.56
N ALA A 275 10.87 9.61 -9.14
CA ALA A 275 11.80 10.30 -10.05
C ALA A 275 12.49 9.34 -11.05
N ASP A 276 12.72 8.07 -10.67
CA ASP A 276 13.37 7.04 -11.49
C ASP A 276 12.37 6.08 -12.19
N ARG A 277 11.23 6.63 -12.65
CA ARG A 277 10.10 5.99 -13.38
C ARG A 277 10.31 4.53 -13.81
N LEU A 278 9.94 3.59 -12.93
CA LEU A 278 9.70 2.19 -13.25
C LEU A 278 8.48 2.08 -14.18
N TYR A 279 8.58 1.19 -15.18
CA TYR A 279 7.54 0.90 -16.17
C TYR A 279 6.15 0.70 -15.57
N ASP A 280 5.12 0.96 -16.39
CA ASP A 280 3.74 0.65 -16.01
C ASP A 280 3.59 -0.84 -15.68
N PRO A 281 3.18 -1.21 -14.46
CA PRO A 281 3.12 -2.61 -14.02
C PRO A 281 1.98 -3.40 -14.68
N VAL A 282 1.05 -2.73 -15.36
CA VAL A 282 -0.11 -3.30 -16.06
C VAL A 282 0.18 -3.43 -17.56
N ALA A 283 0.92 -2.48 -18.15
CA ALA A 283 1.24 -2.48 -19.58
C ALA A 283 2.63 -1.86 -19.90
N PRO A 284 3.74 -2.58 -19.64
CA PRO A 284 5.11 -2.07 -19.76
C PRO A 284 5.47 -1.57 -21.17
N VAL A 285 4.84 -2.15 -22.21
CA VAL A 285 5.05 -1.81 -23.63
C VAL A 285 4.57 -0.39 -23.97
N LEU A 286 3.66 0.17 -23.18
CA LEU A 286 3.07 1.49 -23.42
C LEU A 286 3.90 2.65 -22.84
N GLY A 287 5.08 2.37 -22.28
CA GLY A 287 6.01 3.37 -21.76
C GLY A 287 5.85 3.62 -20.26
N THR A 288 6.35 4.78 -19.81
CA THR A 288 6.28 5.17 -18.39
C THR A 288 4.85 5.56 -17.99
N LEU A 289 4.53 5.50 -16.69
CA LEU A 289 3.22 5.93 -16.16
C LEU A 289 2.85 7.35 -16.59
N ALA A 290 3.81 8.27 -16.59
CA ALA A 290 3.57 9.65 -17.02
C ALA A 290 3.30 9.75 -18.52
N THR A 291 4.05 9.03 -19.36
CA THR A 291 3.79 9.00 -20.82
C THR A 291 2.40 8.44 -21.11
N ARG A 292 1.98 7.39 -20.39
CA ARG A 292 0.62 6.86 -20.48
C ARG A 292 -0.42 7.88 -20.00
N ALA A 293 -0.21 8.53 -18.86
CA ALA A 293 -1.10 9.56 -18.35
C ALA A 293 -1.26 10.70 -19.35
N GLU A 294 -0.17 11.19 -19.94
CA GLU A 294 -0.19 12.20 -21.00
C GLU A 294 -1.02 11.77 -22.21
N HIS A 295 -0.83 10.53 -22.68
CA HIS A 295 -1.62 9.96 -23.77
C HIS A 295 -3.11 9.86 -23.41
N SER A 296 -3.46 9.32 -22.25
CA SER A 296 -4.84 9.17 -21.79
C SER A 296 -5.52 10.53 -21.60
N LEU A 297 -4.83 11.52 -21.03
CA LEU A 297 -5.32 12.90 -20.91
C LEU A 297 -5.49 13.56 -22.28
N SER A 298 -4.58 13.30 -23.22
CA SER A 298 -4.72 13.77 -24.61
C SER A 298 -5.96 13.15 -25.29
N ASN A 299 -6.15 11.84 -25.15
CA ASN A 299 -7.31 11.12 -25.69
C ASN A 299 -8.62 11.62 -25.11
N MET A 300 -8.67 11.85 -23.79
CA MET A 300 -9.81 12.48 -23.11
C MET A 300 -10.15 13.84 -23.74
N ARG A 301 -9.15 14.72 -23.88
CA ARG A 301 -9.35 16.07 -24.46
C ARG A 301 -9.84 16.00 -25.91
N GLN A 302 -9.27 15.10 -26.71
CA GLN A 302 -9.71 14.89 -28.11
C GLN A 302 -11.15 14.36 -28.18
N GLY A 303 -11.50 13.39 -27.34
CA GLY A 303 -12.86 12.85 -27.26
C GLY A 303 -13.90 13.90 -26.87
N LEU A 304 -13.56 14.74 -25.89
CA LEU A 304 -14.39 15.88 -25.47
C LEU A 304 -14.52 16.93 -26.58
N GLN A 305 -13.42 17.32 -27.22
CA GLN A 305 -13.46 18.30 -28.31
C GLN A 305 -14.34 17.79 -29.47
N ALA A 306 -14.19 16.52 -29.84
CA ALA A 306 -15.01 15.91 -30.88
C ALA A 306 -16.50 15.89 -30.50
N HIS A 307 -16.84 15.71 -29.21
CA HIS A 307 -18.22 15.84 -28.72
C HIS A 307 -18.74 17.27 -28.86
N ILE A 308 -17.95 18.27 -28.46
CA ILE A 308 -18.29 19.69 -28.57
C ILE A 308 -18.51 20.06 -30.05
N ASP A 309 -17.61 19.65 -30.94
CA ASP A 309 -17.72 19.91 -32.38
C ASP A 309 -19.00 19.29 -32.97
N ARG A 310 -19.34 18.05 -32.58
CA ARG A 310 -20.60 17.40 -32.97
C ARG A 310 -21.82 18.21 -32.51
N TYR A 311 -21.82 18.62 -31.24
CA TYR A 311 -22.90 19.40 -30.65
C TYR A 311 -23.06 20.77 -31.35
N GLN A 312 -21.96 21.48 -31.59
CA GLN A 312 -21.94 22.78 -32.25
C GLN A 312 -22.32 22.72 -33.74
N SER A 313 -21.98 21.63 -34.43
CA SER A 313 -22.28 21.45 -35.86
C SER A 313 -23.76 21.25 -36.20
N GLY A 314 -24.66 21.21 -35.21
CA GLY A 314 -26.10 21.04 -35.43
C GLY A 314 -26.51 19.65 -35.94
N LYS A 315 -25.57 18.70 -36.07
CA LYS A 315 -25.86 17.27 -36.24
C LYS A 315 -26.30 16.65 -34.91
N GLY A 316 -27.33 17.25 -34.31
CA GLY A 316 -27.87 16.87 -33.03
C GLY A 316 -28.18 15.38 -33.02
N LEU A 317 -27.56 14.65 -32.08
CA LEU A 317 -28.16 13.40 -31.63
C LEU A 317 -29.60 13.73 -31.25
N SER A 318 -30.56 13.06 -31.88
CA SER A 318 -31.90 12.97 -31.31
C SER A 318 -31.75 12.61 -29.83
N PRO A 319 -32.59 13.14 -28.93
CA PRO A 319 -32.51 12.77 -27.52
C PRO A 319 -32.53 11.25 -27.49
N LEU A 320 -31.39 10.65 -27.10
CA LEU A 320 -31.34 9.20 -26.96
C LEU A 320 -32.52 8.86 -26.05
N PRO A 321 -33.34 7.85 -26.38
CA PRO A 321 -34.36 7.41 -25.46
C PRO A 321 -33.67 7.24 -24.12
N ARG A 322 -34.25 7.79 -23.05
CA ARG A 322 -33.76 7.54 -21.69
C ARG A 322 -33.47 6.05 -21.64
N GLY A 323 -32.19 5.69 -21.56
CA GLY A 323 -31.79 4.28 -21.46
C GLY A 323 -32.66 3.67 -20.37
N PRO A 324 -33.06 2.39 -20.50
CA PRO A 324 -34.03 1.81 -19.58
C PRO A 324 -33.65 2.22 -18.16
N ARG A 325 -34.58 2.90 -17.46
CA ARG A 325 -34.42 3.06 -16.02
C ARG A 325 -34.21 1.63 -15.55
N TYR A 326 -33.03 1.32 -15.04
CA TYR A 326 -32.85 0.10 -14.28
C TYR A 326 -33.76 0.27 -13.06
N ALA A 327 -35.03 -0.10 -13.23
CA ALA A 327 -35.88 -0.41 -12.11
C ALA A 327 -35.14 -1.55 -11.39
N PRO A 328 -35.05 -1.53 -10.06
CA PRO A 328 -34.53 -2.65 -9.30
C PRO A 328 -35.56 -3.78 -9.41
N ALA A 329 -35.65 -4.41 -10.57
CA ALA A 329 -36.44 -5.60 -10.79
C ALA A 329 -35.66 -6.74 -10.15
N GLY A 330 -35.91 -6.96 -8.87
CA GLY A 330 -35.44 -8.15 -8.15
C GLY A 330 -33.94 -8.38 -8.26
N TRP A 331 -33.12 -7.33 -8.18
CA TRP A 331 -31.68 -7.45 -8.01
C TRP A 331 -31.37 -7.73 -6.54
N ASP A 332 -31.91 -8.85 -6.05
CA ASP A 332 -31.11 -9.65 -5.14
C ASP A 332 -30.11 -10.32 -6.10
N PRO A 333 -28.85 -9.88 -6.15
CA PRO A 333 -27.90 -10.57 -6.99
C PRO A 333 -27.90 -12.00 -6.46
N ALA A 334 -28.35 -12.96 -7.26
CA ALA A 334 -27.72 -14.25 -7.17
C ALA A 334 -26.22 -13.92 -7.26
N PRO A 335 -25.43 -14.18 -6.19
CA PRO A 335 -24.07 -13.71 -6.12
C PRO A 335 -23.36 -14.22 -7.37
N ASP A 336 -22.87 -13.29 -8.20
CA ASP A 336 -21.95 -13.62 -9.28
C ASP A 336 -20.86 -14.48 -8.64
N PRO A 337 -20.54 -15.68 -9.17
CA PRO A 337 -19.64 -16.59 -8.50
C PRO A 337 -18.32 -15.85 -8.33
N VAL A 338 -18.05 -15.49 -7.07
CA VAL A 338 -16.97 -14.60 -6.66
C VAL A 338 -15.74 -14.90 -7.50
N ASP A 339 -15.16 -13.91 -8.20
CA ASP A 339 -13.81 -14.04 -8.77
C ASP A 339 -12.81 -14.13 -7.60
N VAL A 340 -12.84 -15.28 -6.94
CA VAL A 340 -12.05 -15.59 -5.75
C VAL A 340 -10.59 -15.52 -6.14
N GLU A 341 -10.25 -16.03 -7.33
CA GLU A 341 -8.88 -16.03 -7.81
C GLU A 341 -8.35 -14.61 -8.03
N GLY A 342 -9.05 -13.75 -8.76
CA GLY A 342 -8.63 -12.37 -9.00
C GLY A 342 -8.54 -11.55 -7.72
N ARG A 343 -9.48 -11.73 -6.79
CA ARG A 343 -9.45 -11.06 -5.48
C ARG A 343 -8.29 -11.56 -4.59
N LEU A 344 -8.01 -12.86 -4.59
CA LEU A 344 -6.85 -13.40 -3.87
C LEU A 344 -5.53 -12.98 -4.53
N ARG A 345 -5.46 -12.88 -5.86
CA ARG A 345 -4.28 -12.37 -6.57
C ARG A 345 -4.02 -10.91 -6.20
N ALA A 346 -5.06 -10.09 -6.14
CA ALA A 346 -4.95 -8.70 -5.67
C ALA A 346 -4.45 -8.62 -4.23
N ALA A 347 -5.03 -9.40 -3.32
CA ALA A 347 -4.63 -9.41 -1.92
C ALA A 347 -3.19 -9.95 -1.71
N TRP A 348 -2.79 -10.98 -2.45
CA TRP A 348 -1.41 -11.48 -2.46
C TRP A 348 -0.43 -10.42 -2.95
N TRP A 349 -0.79 -9.68 -4.00
CA TRP A 349 0.02 -8.59 -4.52
C TRP A 349 0.15 -7.45 -3.50
N ASP A 350 -0.92 -7.08 -2.81
CA ASP A 350 -0.88 -6.09 -1.74
C ASP A 350 -0.01 -6.55 -0.57
N PHE A 351 -0.11 -7.83 -0.19
CA PHE A 351 0.78 -8.45 0.78
C PHE A 351 2.25 -8.37 0.36
N LEU A 352 2.59 -8.76 -0.88
CA LEU A 352 3.96 -8.73 -1.40
C LEU A 352 4.57 -7.32 -1.35
N ASN A 353 3.80 -6.29 -1.64
CA ASN A 353 4.26 -4.90 -1.58
C ASN A 353 4.49 -4.44 -0.13
N ALA A 354 3.64 -4.89 0.81
CA ALA A 354 3.82 -4.63 2.23
C ALA A 354 4.95 -5.47 2.85
N ARG A 355 5.36 -6.57 2.22
CA ARG A 355 6.28 -7.59 2.75
C ARG A 355 7.71 -7.10 3.03
N LEU A 356 8.27 -6.26 2.16
CA LEU A 356 9.68 -5.83 2.25
C LEU A 356 10.04 -5.10 3.58
N PRO A 357 9.22 -4.17 4.11
CA PRO A 357 9.42 -3.59 5.44
C PRO A 357 8.96 -4.49 6.62
N LEU A 358 8.39 -5.68 6.36
CA LEU A 358 7.91 -6.62 7.40
C LEU A 358 8.92 -7.72 7.75
N ARG A 359 10.03 -7.80 7.02
CA ARG A 359 11.00 -8.90 7.11
C ARG A 359 12.12 -8.62 8.13
N ASP A 360 11.75 -8.53 9.41
CA ASP A 360 12.69 -8.49 10.55
C ASP A 360 13.22 -9.91 10.89
N LEU A 361 13.71 -10.63 9.89
CA LEU A 361 14.31 -11.95 10.11
C LEU A 361 15.80 -11.81 10.43
N PRO A 362 16.32 -12.53 11.45
CA PRO A 362 17.73 -12.47 11.82
C PRO A 362 18.66 -13.26 10.87
N VAL A 363 18.14 -13.71 9.73
CA VAL A 363 18.81 -14.60 8.77
C VAL A 363 18.44 -14.22 7.34
N VAL A 364 19.29 -14.60 6.39
CA VAL A 364 19.01 -14.47 4.96
C VAL A 364 19.07 -15.84 4.28
N VAL A 365 18.09 -16.14 3.41
CA VAL A 365 18.20 -17.31 2.52
C VAL A 365 19.12 -16.95 1.35
N SER A 366 20.15 -17.74 1.10
CA SER A 366 21.10 -17.49 0.00
C SER A 366 20.47 -17.74 -1.37
N LEU A 367 20.92 -16.99 -2.38
CA LEU A 367 20.55 -17.23 -3.78
C LEU A 367 21.30 -18.44 -4.35
N PRO A 368 20.74 -19.16 -5.32
CA PRO A 368 19.38 -19.03 -5.88
C PRO A 368 18.31 -19.53 -4.90
N ARG A 369 17.11 -18.95 -4.92
CA ARG A 369 16.02 -19.31 -3.98
C ARG A 369 14.64 -19.26 -4.64
N VAL A 370 13.67 -19.93 -4.03
CA VAL A 370 12.24 -19.78 -4.30
C VAL A 370 11.54 -19.18 -3.09
N LEU A 371 10.62 -18.25 -3.36
CA LEU A 371 9.66 -17.70 -2.42
C LEU A 371 8.29 -18.31 -2.73
N VAL A 372 7.65 -18.97 -1.77
CA VAL A 372 6.35 -19.63 -1.92
C VAL A 372 5.34 -18.99 -0.97
N HIS A 373 4.13 -18.69 -1.45
CA HIS A 373 3.03 -18.18 -0.62
C HIS A 373 1.77 -19.02 -0.73
N LEU A 374 1.05 -19.12 0.39
CA LEU A 374 -0.38 -19.45 0.42
C LEU A 374 -1.18 -18.27 0.95
N THR A 375 -2.19 -17.86 0.18
CA THR A 375 -3.12 -16.79 0.53
C THR A 375 -4.51 -17.39 0.71
N PRO A 376 -4.95 -17.69 1.95
CA PRO A 376 -6.23 -18.34 2.20
C PRO A 376 -7.41 -17.39 2.06
N LYS A 377 -8.45 -17.80 1.31
CA LYS A 377 -9.70 -17.06 1.19
C LYS A 377 -10.32 -16.74 2.55
N ALA A 378 -10.35 -17.73 3.44
CA ALA A 378 -10.98 -17.60 4.75
C ALA A 378 -10.42 -16.42 5.55
N ALA A 379 -9.09 -16.25 5.60
CA ALA A 379 -8.50 -15.15 6.35
C ALA A 379 -8.65 -13.80 5.63
N ILE A 380 -8.50 -13.80 4.31
CA ILE A 380 -8.34 -12.58 3.51
C ILE A 380 -9.67 -11.98 3.08
N LEU A 381 -10.58 -12.81 2.56
CA LEU A 381 -11.86 -12.36 1.99
C LEU A 381 -13.03 -12.58 2.95
N ASP A 382 -12.96 -13.63 3.77
CA ASP A 382 -14.02 -13.93 4.74
C ASP A 382 -13.73 -13.31 6.12
N GLY A 383 -12.56 -12.68 6.31
CA GLY A 383 -12.20 -11.95 7.52
C GLY A 383 -11.93 -12.82 8.75
N ALA A 384 -11.62 -14.11 8.56
CA ALA A 384 -11.30 -15.00 9.66
C ALA A 384 -9.98 -14.57 10.33
N THR A 385 -10.05 -14.21 11.61
CA THR A 385 -8.88 -13.84 12.40
C THR A 385 -8.10 -15.08 12.82
N LEU A 386 -6.77 -15.03 12.70
CA LEU A 386 -5.89 -16.06 13.24
C LEU A 386 -5.92 -16.05 14.78
N ASP A 387 -6.24 -17.20 15.38
CA ASP A 387 -6.03 -17.41 16.82
C ASP A 387 -4.54 -17.61 17.11
N HIS A 388 -3.97 -16.72 17.91
CA HIS A 388 -2.56 -16.75 18.29
C HIS A 388 -2.15 -18.05 18.98
N VAL A 389 -2.98 -18.61 19.85
CA VAL A 389 -2.67 -19.84 20.60
C VAL A 389 -2.69 -21.03 19.65
N ALA A 390 -3.68 -21.08 18.76
CA ALA A 390 -3.77 -22.12 17.73
C ALA A 390 -2.59 -22.07 16.75
N VAL A 391 -2.16 -20.88 16.33
CA VAL A 391 -0.99 -20.70 15.47
C VAL A 391 0.28 -21.20 16.15
N ASP A 392 0.51 -20.81 17.41
CA ASP A 392 1.69 -21.26 18.15
C ASP A 392 1.73 -22.78 18.34
N GLY A 393 0.57 -23.43 18.51
CA GLY A 393 0.44 -24.89 18.62
C GLY A 393 0.56 -25.65 17.29
N ALA A 394 0.33 -24.99 16.15
CA ALA A 394 0.29 -25.64 14.84
C ALA A 394 1.51 -25.32 13.93
N ARG A 395 2.25 -24.24 14.20
CA ARG A 395 3.33 -23.75 13.31
C ARG A 395 4.52 -24.69 13.15
N GLU A 396 4.63 -25.75 13.95
CA GLU A 396 5.65 -26.78 13.77
C GLU A 396 5.47 -27.56 12.45
N VAL A 397 4.24 -27.64 11.92
CA VAL A 397 3.95 -28.26 10.61
C VAL A 397 4.69 -27.56 9.46
N LEU A 398 4.94 -26.25 9.61
CA LEU A 398 5.58 -25.42 8.59
C LEU A 398 7.11 -25.56 8.56
N GLN A 399 7.69 -26.23 9.55
CA GLN A 399 9.14 -26.34 9.73
C GLN A 399 9.71 -27.47 8.88
N LEU A 400 10.84 -27.19 8.22
CA LEU A 400 11.65 -28.20 7.53
C LEU A 400 12.74 -28.75 8.47
N PRO A 401 13.40 -29.87 8.14
CA PRO A 401 14.47 -30.43 8.97
C PRO A 401 15.57 -29.41 9.31
N GLY A 402 16.18 -29.57 10.50
CA GLY A 402 17.33 -28.76 10.94
C GLY A 402 16.97 -27.38 11.47
N VAL A 403 15.85 -27.25 12.19
CA VAL A 403 15.41 -25.99 12.82
C VAL A 403 16.45 -25.50 13.82
N VAL A 404 16.89 -24.24 13.68
CA VAL A 404 17.87 -23.61 14.58
C VAL A 404 17.28 -22.43 15.34
N GLY A 405 16.34 -21.71 14.76
CA GLY A 405 15.73 -20.55 15.40
C GLY A 405 14.24 -20.42 15.09
N ARG A 406 13.50 -19.94 16.10
CA ARG A 406 12.10 -19.56 15.98
C ARG A 406 11.84 -18.29 16.76
N GLY A 407 10.88 -17.50 16.30
CA GLY A 407 10.49 -16.27 16.96
C GLY A 407 9.10 -15.81 16.56
N GLN A 408 8.69 -14.72 17.17
CA GLN A 408 7.48 -14.01 16.83
C GLN A 408 7.62 -12.54 17.21
N ASN A 409 6.93 -11.69 16.47
CA ASN A 409 6.69 -10.29 16.84
C ASN A 409 5.20 -9.97 16.64
N THR A 410 4.82 -8.70 16.71
CA THR A 410 3.41 -8.27 16.52
C THR A 410 2.85 -8.56 15.12
N ARG A 411 3.68 -8.91 14.15
CA ARG A 411 3.35 -8.99 12.71
C ARG A 411 3.51 -10.39 12.12
N VAL A 412 4.47 -11.18 12.61
CA VAL A 412 4.84 -12.45 11.99
C VAL A 412 5.32 -13.46 13.03
N TRP A 413 5.00 -14.74 12.78
CA TRP A 413 5.69 -15.88 13.38
C TRP A 413 6.68 -16.42 12.38
N TRP A 414 7.89 -16.75 12.82
CA TRP A 414 8.92 -17.24 11.91
C TRP A 414 9.72 -18.40 12.50
N ALA A 415 10.29 -19.20 11.61
CA ALA A 415 11.29 -20.21 11.91
C ALA A 415 12.33 -20.28 10.77
N HIS A 416 13.53 -20.74 11.08
CA HIS A 416 14.59 -20.94 10.09
C HIS A 416 15.43 -22.19 10.38
N GLY A 417 16.02 -22.70 9.31
CA GLY A 417 16.92 -23.86 9.33
C GLY A 417 18.33 -23.53 9.80
N ALA A 418 19.23 -24.48 9.57
CA ALA A 418 20.66 -24.35 9.86
C ALA A 418 21.25 -23.07 9.26
N SER A 419 22.07 -22.39 10.06
CA SER A 419 22.73 -21.16 9.64
C SER A 419 24.23 -21.35 9.49
N ALA A 420 24.79 -20.88 8.37
CA ALA A 420 26.23 -20.85 8.11
C ALA A 420 26.75 -19.40 8.16
N GLY A 421 27.87 -19.18 8.86
CA GLY A 421 28.54 -17.88 8.94
C GLY A 421 28.55 -17.30 10.35
N VAL A 422 29.70 -17.41 11.03
CA VAL A 422 30.00 -16.65 12.25
C VAL A 422 30.68 -15.35 11.82
N GLY A 423 30.08 -14.19 12.13
CA GLY A 423 30.70 -12.88 11.90
C GLY A 423 30.25 -12.07 10.66
N MET A 424 29.20 -12.48 9.93
CA MET A 424 28.53 -11.62 8.93
C MET A 424 27.42 -10.78 9.57
N ALA A 425 27.03 -9.67 8.93
CA ALA A 425 25.97 -8.77 9.42
C ALA A 425 24.61 -9.49 9.61
N LEU A 426 24.33 -10.50 8.78
CA LEU A 426 23.24 -11.46 8.97
C LEU A 426 23.72 -12.87 8.55
N PRO A 427 23.50 -13.92 9.36
CA PRO A 427 23.86 -15.30 9.00
C PRO A 427 22.99 -15.86 7.85
N GLU A 428 23.57 -16.71 7.01
CA GLU A 428 22.86 -17.37 5.90
C GLU A 428 22.16 -18.64 6.36
N THR A 429 20.97 -18.92 5.84
CA THR A 429 20.23 -20.16 6.08
C THR A 429 19.72 -20.79 4.78
N THR A 430 19.42 -22.08 4.81
CA THR A 430 18.86 -22.80 3.66
C THR A 430 17.36 -22.60 3.50
N TRP A 431 16.64 -22.26 4.57
CA TRP A 431 15.20 -22.02 4.50
C TRP A 431 14.68 -21.16 5.65
N THR A 432 13.59 -20.43 5.39
CA THR A 432 12.77 -19.75 6.40
C THR A 432 11.29 -20.03 6.14
N SER A 433 10.49 -20.12 7.19
CA SER A 433 9.02 -20.18 7.10
C SER A 433 8.40 -19.06 7.93
N CYS A 434 7.37 -18.39 7.41
CA CYS A 434 6.68 -17.29 8.07
C CYS A 434 5.15 -17.48 8.03
N VAL A 435 4.47 -17.05 9.10
CA VAL A 435 3.02 -16.87 9.13
C VAL A 435 2.74 -15.41 9.48
N TYR A 436 2.05 -14.71 8.60
CA TYR A 436 1.69 -13.31 8.80
C TYR A 436 0.32 -13.18 9.46
N ARG A 437 0.08 -12.06 10.16
CA ARG A 437 -1.23 -11.79 10.77
C ARG A 437 -2.39 -11.74 9.78
N SER A 438 -2.12 -11.51 8.49
CA SER A 438 -3.10 -11.57 7.41
C SER A 438 -3.58 -13.00 7.09
N GLY A 439 -2.98 -14.04 7.65
CA GLY A 439 -3.24 -15.43 7.25
C GLY A 439 -2.33 -15.95 6.16
N VAL A 440 -1.52 -15.08 5.54
CA VAL A 440 -0.57 -15.51 4.50
C VAL A 440 0.54 -16.33 5.13
N VAL A 441 0.80 -17.50 4.52
CA VAL A 441 1.91 -18.39 4.89
C VAL A 441 2.99 -18.30 3.82
N GLU A 442 4.24 -18.28 4.24
CA GLU A 442 5.37 -18.03 3.36
C GLU A 442 6.54 -18.98 3.64
N TRP A 443 7.25 -19.38 2.58
CA TRP A 443 8.57 -19.97 2.67
C TRP A 443 9.55 -19.26 1.75
N GLU A 444 10.79 -19.10 2.22
CA GLU A 444 11.95 -18.94 1.34
C GLU A 444 12.81 -20.17 1.44
N LEU A 445 13.14 -20.77 0.29
CA LEU A 445 13.89 -22.00 0.20
C LEU A 445 15.05 -21.80 -0.77
N ASN A 446 16.27 -22.12 -0.33
CA ASN A 446 17.42 -22.15 -1.21
C ASN A 446 17.26 -23.30 -2.23
N LEU A 447 17.57 -23.02 -3.49
CA LEU A 447 17.41 -23.95 -4.63
C LEU A 447 18.73 -24.58 -5.10
N GLY A 448 19.86 -24.16 -4.54
CA GLY A 448 21.18 -24.59 -5.02
C GLY A 448 22.23 -24.47 -3.92
N GLY A 449 22.91 -25.58 -3.63
CA GLY A 449 24.04 -25.59 -2.70
C GLY A 449 25.13 -24.62 -3.13
N ARG A 450 25.92 -24.10 -2.17
CA ARG A 450 27.06 -23.23 -2.45
C ARG A 450 27.93 -23.89 -3.52
N GLY A 451 28.06 -23.26 -4.67
CA GLY A 451 29.05 -23.66 -5.67
C GLY A 451 30.45 -23.66 -5.03
N SER A 452 31.35 -24.50 -5.53
CA SER A 452 32.77 -24.34 -5.23
C SER A 452 33.21 -22.91 -5.59
N GLU A 453 34.23 -22.37 -4.90
CA GLU A 453 34.75 -21.02 -5.15
C GLU A 453 34.88 -20.74 -6.67
N GLY A 454 34.12 -19.76 -7.17
CA GLY A 454 34.12 -19.35 -8.58
C GLY A 454 33.18 -20.12 -9.53
N ALA A 455 32.47 -21.16 -9.08
CA ALA A 455 31.48 -21.88 -9.90
C ALA A 455 30.03 -21.42 -9.59
N PRO A 456 29.15 -21.34 -10.62
CA PRO A 456 27.74 -21.02 -10.40
C PRO A 456 27.05 -22.13 -9.59
N ALA A 457 26.10 -21.73 -8.73
CA ALA A 457 25.25 -22.69 -8.02
C ALA A 457 24.47 -23.54 -9.03
N THR A 458 24.33 -24.84 -8.77
CA THR A 458 23.57 -25.75 -9.62
C THR A 458 22.16 -25.91 -9.07
N VAL A 459 21.15 -25.75 -9.93
CA VAL A 459 19.73 -25.86 -9.56
C VAL A 459 19.06 -26.96 -10.38
N PRO A 460 18.83 -28.16 -9.79
CA PRO A 460 17.97 -29.17 -10.39
C PRO A 460 16.51 -28.67 -10.38
N LEU A 461 15.88 -28.58 -11.55
CA LEU A 461 14.52 -28.04 -11.64
C LEU A 461 13.46 -28.93 -11.00
N ASP A 462 13.68 -30.25 -11.03
CA ASP A 462 12.83 -31.23 -10.35
C ASP A 462 12.90 -31.09 -8.82
N LEU A 463 14.07 -30.74 -8.26
CA LEU A 463 14.19 -30.39 -6.84
C LEU A 463 13.37 -29.15 -6.50
N ALA A 464 13.39 -28.12 -7.37
CA ALA A 464 12.58 -26.92 -7.17
C ALA A 464 11.07 -27.25 -7.12
N GLU A 465 10.59 -28.15 -7.99
CA GLU A 465 9.20 -28.63 -7.92
C GLU A 465 8.88 -29.32 -6.59
N ALA A 466 9.74 -30.25 -6.16
CA ALA A 466 9.51 -30.98 -4.90
C ALA A 466 9.44 -30.03 -3.70
N LEU A 467 10.30 -29.02 -3.66
CA LEU A 467 10.30 -28.00 -2.61
C LEU A 467 9.03 -27.13 -2.63
N ILE A 468 8.55 -26.75 -3.81
CA ILE A 468 7.29 -25.98 -3.95
C ILE A 468 6.09 -26.84 -3.51
N VAL A 469 6.03 -28.11 -3.93
CA VAL A 469 4.97 -29.05 -3.51
C VAL A 469 4.97 -29.22 -2.00
N ASP A 470 6.12 -29.54 -1.39
CA ASP A 470 6.23 -29.77 0.06
C ASP A 470 5.85 -28.52 0.87
N ALA A 471 6.30 -27.33 0.45
CA ALA A 471 5.91 -26.07 1.08
C ALA A 471 4.39 -25.85 1.01
N LEU A 472 3.78 -26.04 -0.17
CA LEU A 472 2.36 -25.85 -0.34
C LEU A 472 1.53 -26.86 0.47
N ASP A 473 1.87 -28.15 0.42
CA ASP A 473 1.16 -29.19 1.17
C ASP A 473 1.26 -28.99 2.70
N ARG A 474 2.42 -28.57 3.21
CA ARG A 474 2.58 -28.18 4.63
C ARG A 474 1.71 -26.99 5.00
N GLY A 475 1.63 -26.00 4.11
CA GLY A 475 0.75 -24.85 4.28
C GLY A 475 -0.72 -25.21 4.35
N LEU A 476 -1.20 -26.05 3.43
CA LEU A 476 -2.57 -26.53 3.46
C LEU A 476 -2.87 -27.34 4.74
N ALA A 477 -1.93 -28.18 5.18
CA ALA A 477 -2.05 -28.93 6.43
C ALA A 477 -2.10 -28.01 7.67
N PHE A 478 -1.31 -26.95 7.68
CA PHE A 478 -1.35 -25.92 8.73
C PHE A 478 -2.68 -25.16 8.73
N LEU A 479 -3.13 -24.66 7.58
CA LEU A 479 -4.41 -23.94 7.45
C LEU A 479 -5.59 -24.80 7.89
N ARG A 480 -5.57 -26.09 7.56
CA ARG A 480 -6.55 -27.08 8.01
C ARG A 480 -6.56 -27.24 9.53
N THR A 481 -5.39 -27.26 10.16
CA THR A 481 -5.28 -27.32 11.63
C THR A 481 -5.90 -26.10 12.30
N LEU A 482 -5.87 -24.94 11.63
CA LEU A 482 -6.49 -23.69 12.10
C LEU A 482 -7.98 -23.55 11.72
N GLY A 483 -8.55 -24.53 11.02
CA GLY A 483 -9.94 -24.45 10.55
C GLY A 483 -10.17 -23.43 9.43
N LEU A 484 -9.11 -22.94 8.78
CA LEU A 484 -9.18 -22.00 7.66
C LEU A 484 -9.47 -22.75 6.35
N ASN A 485 -10.68 -23.27 6.23
CA ASN A 485 -11.11 -24.11 5.11
C ASN A 485 -11.43 -23.29 3.84
N GLY A 486 -11.53 -23.99 2.69
CA GLY A 486 -11.90 -23.40 1.41
C GLY A 486 -10.71 -23.03 0.51
N PRO A 487 -10.95 -22.25 -0.55
CA PRO A 487 -9.96 -21.98 -1.57
C PRO A 487 -8.73 -21.24 -1.06
N VAL A 488 -7.58 -21.58 -1.63
CA VAL A 488 -6.29 -20.97 -1.30
C VAL A 488 -5.53 -20.64 -2.59
N LEU A 489 -5.00 -19.43 -2.69
CA LEU A 489 -4.12 -19.08 -3.80
C LEU A 489 -2.68 -19.48 -3.46
N GLY A 490 -2.09 -20.36 -4.28
CA GLY A 490 -0.68 -20.72 -4.22
C GLY A 490 0.15 -19.94 -5.23
N THR A 491 1.29 -19.39 -4.82
CA THR A 491 2.21 -18.66 -5.70
C THR A 491 3.65 -19.04 -5.45
N ALA A 492 4.50 -18.96 -6.48
CA ALA A 492 5.94 -19.15 -6.35
C ALA A 492 6.71 -18.10 -7.18
N VAL A 493 7.80 -17.57 -6.63
CA VAL A 493 8.70 -16.64 -7.32
C VAL A 493 10.14 -17.09 -7.10
N LEU A 494 10.88 -17.31 -8.18
CA LEU A 494 12.29 -17.69 -8.09
C LEU A 494 13.18 -16.46 -8.21
N TYR A 495 14.30 -16.44 -7.51
CA TYR A 495 15.28 -15.35 -7.51
C TYR A 495 16.70 -15.89 -7.70
N GLY A 496 17.53 -15.12 -8.43
CA GLY A 496 18.94 -15.43 -8.67
C GLY A 496 19.17 -16.60 -9.63
N MET A 497 18.17 -16.93 -10.45
CA MET A 497 18.25 -18.02 -11.43
C MET A 497 19.16 -17.67 -12.62
N ASP A 498 19.36 -16.39 -12.90
CA ASP A 498 20.31 -15.84 -13.89
C ASP A 498 21.78 -16.13 -13.52
N LEU A 499 22.06 -16.29 -12.22
CA LEU A 499 23.39 -16.59 -11.68
C LEU A 499 23.66 -18.10 -11.53
N ALA A 500 22.63 -18.93 -11.70
CA ALA A 500 22.69 -20.37 -11.48
C ALA A 500 22.85 -21.17 -12.79
N GLN A 501 23.45 -22.35 -12.68
CA GLN A 501 23.36 -23.37 -13.72
C GLN A 501 22.11 -24.21 -13.48
N VAL A 502 21.09 -24.02 -14.32
CA VAL A 502 19.88 -24.85 -14.29
C VAL A 502 20.20 -26.23 -14.85
N VAL A 503 19.68 -27.27 -14.21
CA VAL A 503 19.81 -28.66 -14.61
C VAL A 503 18.42 -29.25 -14.77
N LEU A 504 18.13 -29.71 -15.99
CA LEU A 504 17.01 -30.59 -16.30
C LEU A 504 17.40 -32.02 -15.90
N THR A 505 16.44 -32.95 -15.87
CA THR A 505 16.61 -34.31 -15.31
C THR A 505 17.92 -35.01 -15.71
N ASP A 506 18.36 -34.85 -16.96
CA ASP A 506 19.51 -35.55 -17.53
C ASP A 506 20.51 -34.64 -18.26
N ARG A 507 20.26 -33.32 -18.29
CA ARG A 507 21.06 -32.39 -19.10
C ARG A 507 21.03 -30.95 -18.55
N PRO A 508 22.02 -30.11 -18.91
CA PRO A 508 21.96 -28.68 -18.60
C PRO A 508 20.73 -28.02 -19.23
N GLY A 509 20.06 -27.16 -18.46
CA GLY A 509 18.99 -26.28 -18.93
C GLY A 509 19.51 -24.95 -19.46
N GLN A 510 18.62 -24.20 -20.10
CA GLN A 510 18.87 -22.81 -20.49
C GLN A 510 18.97 -21.91 -19.25
N ARG A 511 19.81 -20.88 -19.33
CA ARG A 511 19.88 -19.83 -18.32
C ARG A 511 18.66 -18.92 -18.38
N PHE A 512 18.12 -18.62 -17.21
CA PHE A 512 17.05 -17.64 -17.06
C PHE A 512 17.63 -16.25 -17.35
N ALA A 513 16.89 -15.44 -18.12
CA ALA A 513 17.36 -14.10 -18.51
C ALA A 513 17.14 -13.06 -17.40
N ALA A 514 16.20 -13.29 -16.49
CA ALA A 514 15.79 -12.35 -15.46
C ALA A 514 16.27 -12.77 -14.05
N GLN A 515 16.58 -11.78 -13.22
CA GLN A 515 16.96 -11.98 -11.81
C GLN A 515 15.82 -12.53 -10.95
N SER A 516 14.57 -12.30 -11.36
CA SER A 516 13.38 -12.87 -10.73
C SER A 516 12.46 -13.47 -11.78
N PHE A 517 11.82 -14.58 -11.41
CA PHE A 517 10.87 -15.29 -12.27
C PHE A 517 9.58 -15.59 -11.48
N PRO A 518 8.54 -14.74 -11.61
CA PRO A 518 7.25 -14.99 -11.00
C PRO A 518 6.50 -16.07 -11.78
N CYS A 519 6.11 -17.15 -11.10
CA CYS A 519 5.29 -18.19 -11.71
C CYS A 519 3.81 -17.78 -11.74
N PRO A 520 2.98 -18.36 -12.64
CA PRO A 520 1.54 -18.18 -12.58
C PRO A 520 0.98 -18.60 -11.22
N ALA A 521 0.10 -17.79 -10.62
CA ALA A 521 -0.61 -18.25 -9.43
C ALA A 521 -1.58 -19.39 -9.77
N VAL A 522 -1.84 -20.26 -8.81
CA VAL A 522 -2.77 -21.39 -8.94
C VAL A 522 -3.79 -21.31 -7.83
N LEU A 523 -5.08 -21.42 -8.19
CA LEU A 523 -6.16 -21.56 -7.22
C LEU A 523 -6.29 -23.02 -6.81
N LEU A 524 -6.01 -23.31 -5.54
CA LEU A 524 -6.27 -24.59 -4.90
C LEU A 524 -7.72 -24.56 -4.39
N PRO A 525 -8.58 -25.51 -4.82
CA PRO A 525 -10.02 -25.42 -4.56
C PRO A 525 -10.38 -25.59 -3.07
N ASP A 526 -9.56 -26.35 -2.32
CA ASP A 526 -9.76 -26.59 -0.90
C ASP A 526 -8.47 -26.99 -0.18
N VAL A 527 -8.36 -26.71 1.12
CA VAL A 527 -7.22 -27.08 1.99
C VAL A 527 -7.08 -28.58 2.27
N ALA A 528 -8.11 -29.38 1.97
CA ALA A 528 -8.03 -30.84 2.03
C ALA A 528 -7.42 -31.44 0.76
N ALA A 529 -7.37 -30.69 -0.35
CA ALA A 529 -6.73 -31.15 -1.58
C ALA A 529 -5.21 -31.10 -1.43
N GLY A 530 -4.51 -32.02 -2.09
CA GLY A 530 -3.06 -31.91 -2.27
C GLY A 530 -2.73 -30.84 -3.32
N ALA A 531 -1.65 -30.11 -3.11
CA ALA A 531 -1.22 -29.05 -4.03
C ALA A 531 -0.71 -29.62 -5.36
N ALA A 532 0.02 -30.74 -5.32
CA ALA A 532 0.85 -31.23 -6.42
C ALA A 532 0.16 -31.29 -7.79
N ASP A 533 -1.04 -31.88 -7.86
CA ASP A 533 -1.76 -32.07 -9.13
C ASP A 533 -2.23 -30.75 -9.76
N HIS A 534 -2.34 -29.67 -8.97
CA HIS A 534 -2.76 -28.35 -9.43
C HIS A 534 -1.59 -27.48 -9.94
N LEU A 535 -0.34 -27.86 -9.66
CA LEU A 535 0.84 -27.04 -9.95
C LEU A 535 1.40 -27.24 -11.36
N LYS A 536 0.79 -28.09 -12.17
CA LYS A 536 1.22 -28.31 -13.56
C LYS A 536 1.43 -27.00 -14.34
N PRO A 537 0.55 -25.98 -14.26
CA PRO A 537 0.78 -24.70 -14.96
C PRO A 537 2.06 -23.97 -14.52
N ILE A 538 2.40 -24.02 -13.21
CA ILE A 538 3.63 -23.43 -12.67
C ILE A 538 4.84 -24.18 -13.20
N PHE A 539 4.81 -25.51 -13.12
CA PHE A 539 5.94 -26.34 -13.49
C PHE A 539 6.17 -26.35 -15.01
N ASP A 540 5.13 -26.38 -15.83
CA ASP A 540 5.30 -26.24 -17.28
C ASP A 540 6.01 -24.93 -17.65
N TRP A 541 5.66 -23.81 -17.01
CA TRP A 541 6.33 -22.52 -17.25
C TRP A 541 7.81 -22.55 -16.88
N LEU A 542 8.16 -23.12 -15.72
CA LEU A 542 9.55 -23.23 -15.28
C LEU A 542 10.40 -24.07 -16.25
N TRP A 543 9.86 -25.19 -16.70
CA TRP A 543 10.57 -26.09 -17.61
C TRP A 543 10.69 -25.50 -19.01
N LEU A 544 9.66 -24.80 -19.49
CA LEU A 544 9.71 -24.06 -20.75
C LEU A 544 10.79 -22.98 -20.73
N GLU A 545 10.86 -22.18 -19.65
CA GLU A 545 11.89 -21.13 -19.48
C GLU A 545 13.31 -21.73 -19.45
N ALA A 546 13.46 -22.93 -18.89
CA ALA A 546 14.71 -23.68 -18.90
C ALA A 546 15.01 -24.42 -20.22
N GLY A 547 14.22 -24.21 -21.26
CA GLY A 547 14.44 -24.79 -22.60
C GLY A 547 13.96 -26.23 -22.78
N ALA A 548 13.01 -26.70 -21.96
CA ALA A 548 12.32 -27.98 -22.14
C ALA A 548 10.93 -27.75 -22.78
N PRO A 549 10.77 -28.01 -24.10
CA PRO A 549 9.59 -27.59 -24.86
C PRO A 549 8.29 -28.34 -24.51
N LEU A 550 8.39 -29.43 -23.74
CA LEU A 550 7.25 -30.26 -23.36
C LEU A 550 6.72 -29.95 -21.95
N GLY A 551 7.29 -28.95 -21.27
CA GLY A 551 6.96 -28.65 -19.88
C GLY A 551 7.55 -29.66 -18.90
N SER A 552 6.95 -29.77 -17.72
CA SER A 552 7.47 -30.64 -16.66
C SER A 552 7.30 -32.13 -17.00
N PRO A 553 8.36 -32.94 -16.93
CA PRO A 553 8.29 -34.39 -17.14
C PRO A 553 7.70 -35.13 -15.93
N ASN A 554 7.50 -34.44 -14.80
CA ASN A 554 7.07 -35.05 -13.53
C ASN A 554 5.55 -35.28 -13.45
N PHE A 555 4.80 -35.06 -14.55
CA PHE A 555 3.37 -35.35 -14.64
C PHE A 555 3.06 -36.50 -15.59
N ALA A 556 2.05 -37.30 -15.24
CA ALA A 556 1.39 -38.17 -16.20
C ALA A 556 -0.12 -38.23 -15.95
N ALA A 557 -0.89 -38.10 -17.03
CA ALA A 557 -2.35 -38.06 -16.96
C ALA A 557 -2.88 -37.03 -15.93
N GLY A 558 -2.20 -35.88 -15.81
CA GLY A 558 -2.56 -34.81 -14.87
C GLY A 558 -2.15 -35.06 -13.41
N ARG A 559 -1.47 -36.17 -13.11
CA ARG A 559 -0.99 -36.49 -11.76
C ARG A 559 0.50 -36.24 -11.62
N TRP A 560 0.90 -35.58 -10.54
CA TRP A 560 2.31 -35.40 -10.22
C TRP A 560 2.91 -36.73 -9.70
N ARG A 561 4.05 -37.14 -10.27
CA ARG A 561 4.72 -38.42 -9.97
C ARG A 561 5.85 -38.28 -8.95
N GLY A 562 6.12 -37.07 -8.48
CA GLY A 562 7.29 -36.76 -7.66
C GLY A 562 8.50 -36.37 -8.51
N ALA A 563 9.45 -35.68 -7.87
CA ALA A 563 10.73 -35.35 -8.47
C ALA A 563 11.64 -36.58 -8.57
N HIS A 564 12.55 -36.56 -9.55
CA HIS A 564 13.53 -37.62 -9.76
C HIS A 564 14.72 -37.49 -8.80
N THR A 565 15.08 -36.27 -8.41
CA THR A 565 16.08 -35.97 -7.37
C THR A 565 15.43 -35.92 -5.97
N GLN A 566 16.08 -36.54 -4.99
CA GLN A 566 15.67 -36.41 -3.58
C GLN A 566 16.36 -35.19 -2.96
N GLY A 567 15.58 -34.24 -2.45
CA GLY A 567 16.10 -33.09 -1.70
C GLY A 567 16.76 -33.48 -0.38
N PRO A 568 17.53 -32.58 0.25
CA PRO A 568 18.11 -32.82 1.57
C PRO A 568 16.99 -32.84 2.62
N GLY A 569 16.45 -34.03 2.91
CA GLY A 569 15.50 -34.21 4.02
C GLY A 569 14.48 -35.33 3.93
N ASN A 570 14.27 -35.99 2.78
CA ASN A 570 13.21 -37.00 2.68
C ASN A 570 13.72 -38.44 2.92
N ALA A 571 14.16 -38.70 4.15
CA ALA A 571 14.26 -40.04 4.70
C ALA A 571 13.01 -40.36 5.54
N SER A 572 11.80 -40.31 4.97
CA SER A 572 10.65 -41.05 5.52
C SER A 572 9.48 -41.12 4.54
N ALA A 573 8.84 -42.29 4.49
CA ALA A 573 7.55 -42.61 3.85
C ALA A 573 7.54 -42.88 2.33
N ALA A 574 8.31 -43.88 1.88
CA ALA A 574 7.78 -44.77 0.84
C ALA A 574 6.82 -45.78 1.51
N PRO A 575 5.62 -46.06 0.96
CA PRO A 575 4.84 -47.21 1.42
C PRO A 575 5.63 -48.46 1.07
N GLY A 576 6.12 -49.15 2.09
CA GLY A 576 6.89 -50.38 1.94
C GLY A 576 6.17 -51.34 1.01
N ARG A 577 6.80 -51.64 -0.14
CA ARG A 577 6.52 -52.89 -0.85
C ARG A 577 6.75 -54.00 0.17
N ARG A 578 5.67 -54.63 0.63
CA ARG A 578 5.75 -55.90 1.34
C ARG A 578 6.57 -56.83 0.46
N ARG A 579 7.77 -57.19 0.90
CA ARG A 579 8.47 -58.36 0.37
C ARG A 579 7.56 -59.55 0.63
N GLN A 580 7.08 -60.19 -0.43
CA GLN A 580 6.65 -61.59 -0.32
C GLN A 580 7.89 -62.40 0.11
N PRO A 581 7.77 -63.33 1.06
CA PRO A 581 8.85 -64.25 1.35
C PRO A 581 8.97 -65.22 0.18
N ASP A 582 10.17 -65.30 -0.39
CA ASP A 582 10.56 -66.33 -1.34
C ASP A 582 10.39 -67.70 -0.68
N VAL A 583 9.65 -68.57 -1.35
CA VAL A 583 9.61 -70.00 -1.06
C VAL A 583 10.92 -70.58 -1.62
N GLU A 584 11.90 -70.78 -0.74
CA GLU A 584 13.07 -71.60 -1.06
C GLU A 584 12.61 -73.05 -1.22
N ASN A 585 12.83 -73.56 -2.42
CA ASN A 585 12.75 -74.96 -2.76
C ASN A 585 14.19 -75.46 -2.88
N THR A 586 14.75 -75.98 -1.79
CA THR A 586 15.72 -77.11 -1.70
C THR A 586 16.14 -77.32 -0.26
#